data_AF-A0A816KE59-F1
#
_entry.id   AF-A0A816KE59-F1
#
_cell.length_a   1.000
_cell.length_b   1.000
_cell.length_c   1.000
_cell.angle_alpha   90.00
_cell.angle_beta   90.00
_cell.angle_gamma   90.00
#
_symmetry.space_group_name_H-M   'P 1'
#
loop_
_entity.id
_entity.type
_entity.pdbx_description
1 polymer ?
#
loop_
_entity_poly.entity_id
_entity_poly.type
_entity_poly.pdbx_seq_one_letter_code
_entity_poly.pdbx_strand_id
1 'polypeptide(L)'
;MPFVTSYHNKEKVLFWPDLASSHYGNNVLQYLDQNDAQFVDNKFNPQNCPQARPIETLWSILKNMVYDEGWEAKTINQLRTQVPQTIKTQITDRLPTATSLIIPDDNDTNATLVEQHGSYTAIYGRIW
;
A
#
# COMPACT_ATOMS: atom_id res chain seq x y z
N MET A 1 -13.29 -5.57 6.09
CA MET A 1 -12.25 -4.91 5.25
C MET A 1 -12.85 -4.25 4.00
N PRO A 2 -13.39 -3.02 4.09
CA PRO A 2 -14.17 -2.39 3.01
C PRO A 2 -13.42 -2.29 1.66
N PHE A 3 -12.18 -1.78 1.68
CA PHE A 3 -11.38 -1.63 0.46
C PHE A 3 -11.22 -2.93 -0.32
N VAL A 4 -10.80 -4.01 0.35
CA VAL A 4 -10.58 -5.30 -0.31
C VAL A 4 -11.90 -5.83 -0.88
N THR A 5 -12.99 -5.75 -0.13
CA THR A 5 -14.31 -6.23 -0.60
C THR A 5 -14.90 -5.37 -1.71
N SER A 6 -14.51 -4.10 -1.83
CA SER A 6 -14.99 -3.18 -2.87
C SER A 6 -14.25 -3.34 -4.20
N TYR A 7 -12.96 -3.68 -4.17
CA TYR A 7 -12.10 -3.68 -5.36
C TYR A 7 -11.55 -5.05 -5.75
N HIS A 8 -11.61 -6.05 -4.87
CA HIS A 8 -11.00 -7.35 -5.09
C HIS A 8 -11.88 -8.52 -4.62
N ASN A 9 -11.59 -9.71 -5.14
CA ASN A 9 -12.09 -10.95 -4.55
C ASN A 9 -11.23 -11.31 -3.34
N LYS A 10 -11.81 -11.22 -2.13
CA LYS A 10 -11.15 -11.49 -0.85
C LYS A 10 -10.41 -12.83 -0.81
N GLU A 11 -10.96 -13.90 -1.40
CA GLU A 11 -10.37 -15.24 -1.41
C GLU A 11 -9.09 -15.33 -2.26
N LYS A 12 -8.92 -14.37 -3.17
CA LYS A 12 -7.73 -14.26 -4.03
C LYS A 12 -6.73 -13.25 -3.48
N VAL A 13 -7.01 -12.60 -2.35
CA VAL A 13 -6.13 -11.56 -1.80
C VAL A 13 -5.24 -12.12 -0.71
N LEU A 14 -3.94 -11.95 -0.88
CA LEU A 14 -2.96 -12.15 0.18
C LEU A 14 -2.48 -10.79 0.69
N PHE A 15 -2.77 -10.48 1.95
CA PHE A 15 -2.28 -9.28 2.60
C PHE A 15 -0.84 -9.47 3.08
N TRP A 16 0.09 -8.67 2.56
CA TRP A 16 1.51 -8.77 2.91
C TRP A 16 2.01 -7.48 3.54
N PRO A 17 1.84 -7.31 4.87
CA PRO A 17 2.26 -6.10 5.57
C PRO A 17 3.79 -6.02 5.75
N ASP A 18 4.28 -4.83 6.08
CA ASP A 18 5.65 -4.67 6.58
C ASP A 18 5.80 -5.29 7.99
N LEU A 19 7.03 -5.32 8.52
CA LEU A 19 7.33 -5.94 9.83
C LEU A 19 7.09 -5.01 11.03
N ALA A 20 6.35 -3.90 10.86
CA ALA A 20 5.96 -3.06 11.97
C ALA A 20 5.14 -3.86 12.98
N SER A 21 5.46 -3.70 14.27
CA SER A 21 4.79 -4.41 15.34
C SER A 21 3.29 -4.14 15.41
N SER A 22 2.84 -2.97 14.94
CA SER A 22 1.43 -2.63 14.81
C SER A 22 0.65 -3.58 13.90
N HIS A 23 1.25 -4.07 12.81
CA HIS A 23 0.58 -4.98 11.87
C HIS A 23 0.43 -6.41 12.38
N TYR A 24 1.24 -6.81 13.35
CA TYR A 24 1.20 -8.13 13.99
C TYR A 24 0.65 -8.08 15.42
N GLY A 25 0.07 -6.94 15.83
CA GLY A 25 -0.58 -6.81 17.13
C GLY A 25 -1.84 -7.68 17.22
N ASN A 26 -2.15 -8.18 18.43
CA ASN A 26 -3.27 -9.10 18.65
C ASN A 26 -4.59 -8.61 18.06
N ASN A 27 -4.92 -7.33 18.22
CA ASN A 27 -6.16 -6.76 17.69
C ASN A 27 -6.22 -6.79 16.15
N VAL A 28 -5.07 -6.59 15.49
CA VAL A 28 -4.98 -6.65 14.02
C VAL A 28 -5.10 -8.09 13.55
N LEU A 29 -4.38 -9.02 14.17
CA LEU A 29 -4.49 -10.45 13.83
C LEU A 29 -5.92 -10.98 14.05
N GLN A 30 -6.55 -10.60 15.15
CA GLN A 30 -7.95 -10.95 15.43
C GLN A 30 -8.90 -10.35 14.39
N TYR A 31 -8.69 -9.09 13.99
CA TYR A 31 -9.48 -8.47 12.92
C TYR A 31 -9.32 -9.19 11.58
N LEU A 32 -8.09 -9.55 11.20
CA LEU A 32 -7.82 -10.27 9.95
C LEU A 32 -8.48 -11.65 9.97
N ASP A 33 -8.38 -12.39 11.08
CA ASP A 33 -9.01 -13.69 11.28
C ASP A 33 -10.54 -13.61 11.20
N GLN A 34 -11.16 -12.66 11.93
CA GLN A 34 -12.60 -12.41 11.89
C GLN A 34 -13.13 -12.01 10.50
N ASN A 35 -12.25 -11.51 9.62
CA ASN A 35 -12.60 -11.12 8.26
C ASN A 35 -12.20 -12.19 7.22
N ASP A 36 -11.74 -13.37 7.62
CA ASP A 36 -11.17 -14.42 6.75
C ASP A 36 -10.12 -13.89 5.77
N ALA A 37 -9.29 -12.94 6.22
CA ALA A 37 -8.26 -12.34 5.39
C ALA A 37 -7.01 -13.23 5.42
N GLN A 38 -6.52 -13.64 4.24
CA GLN A 38 -5.23 -14.30 4.15
C GLN A 38 -4.12 -13.26 4.34
N PHE A 39 -3.12 -13.57 5.19
CA PHE A 39 -1.98 -12.69 5.40
C PHE A 39 -0.67 -13.46 5.61
N VAL A 40 0.46 -12.80 5.36
CA VAL A 40 1.79 -13.38 5.58
C VAL A 40 2.17 -13.29 7.06
N ASP A 41 2.30 -14.45 7.71
CA ASP A 41 2.77 -14.58 9.10
C ASP A 41 4.19 -13.97 9.24
N ASN A 42 4.43 -13.28 10.36
CA ASN A 42 5.71 -12.65 10.69
C ASN A 42 6.89 -13.61 10.50
N LYS A 43 6.75 -14.88 10.90
CA LYS A 43 7.83 -15.88 10.76
C LYS A 43 8.25 -16.17 9.31
N PHE A 44 7.37 -15.90 8.35
CA PHE A 44 7.63 -16.09 6.92
C PHE A 44 7.89 -14.77 6.19
N ASN A 45 7.82 -13.62 6.88
CA ASN A 45 8.08 -12.31 6.32
C ASN A 45 9.56 -11.96 6.54
N PRO A 46 10.42 -11.97 5.50
CA PRO A 46 11.85 -11.78 5.67
C PRO A 46 12.18 -10.40 6.25
N GLN A 47 12.98 -10.40 7.31
CA GLN A 47 13.51 -9.18 7.92
C GLN A 47 14.47 -8.46 6.97
N ASN A 48 14.50 -7.13 7.06
CA ASN A 48 15.46 -6.26 6.36
C ASN A 48 15.51 -6.49 4.83
N CYS A 49 14.40 -6.89 4.22
CA CYS A 49 14.29 -7.10 2.78
C CYS A 49 13.32 -6.09 2.12
N PRO A 50 13.61 -4.78 2.17
CA PRO A 50 12.74 -3.77 1.54
C PRO A 50 12.63 -3.98 0.03
N GLN A 51 13.68 -4.51 -0.60
CA GLN A 51 13.73 -4.82 -2.03
C GLN A 51 12.63 -5.81 -2.47
N ALA A 52 12.23 -6.72 -1.56
CA ALA A 52 11.19 -7.71 -1.83
C ALA A 52 9.77 -7.16 -1.63
N ARG A 53 9.63 -5.88 -1.26
CA ARG A 53 8.35 -5.23 -1.02
C ARG A 53 8.09 -4.16 -2.08
N PRO A 54 7.25 -4.45 -3.08
CA PRO A 54 6.91 -3.51 -4.14
C PRO A 54 6.43 -2.14 -3.65
N ILE A 55 5.80 -2.07 -2.47
CA ILE A 55 5.37 -0.83 -1.85
C ILE A 55 6.52 0.14 -1.53
N GLU A 56 7.73 -0.36 -1.23
CA GLU A 56 8.90 0.50 -1.00
C GLU A 56 9.34 1.19 -2.30
N THR A 57 9.24 0.47 -3.43
CA THR A 57 9.48 1.04 -4.76
C THR A 57 8.46 2.13 -5.06
N LEU A 58 7.17 1.88 -4.78
CA LEU A 58 6.13 2.90 -4.92
C LEU A 58 6.47 4.17 -4.11
N TRP A 59 6.83 4.03 -2.83
CA TRP A 59 7.15 5.18 -1.98
C TRP A 59 8.41 5.92 -2.44
N SER A 60 9.40 5.22 -2.98
CA SER A 60 10.59 5.85 -3.56
C SER A 60 10.23 6.68 -4.80
N ILE A 61 9.42 6.13 -5.70
CA ILE A 61 8.92 6.83 -6.89
C ILE A 61 8.09 8.06 -6.47
N LEU A 62 7.13 7.88 -5.57
CA LEU A 62 6.27 8.97 -5.10
C LEU A 62 7.08 10.08 -4.44
N LYS A 63 8.06 9.75 -3.60
CA LYS A 63 8.90 10.75 -2.95
C LYS A 63 9.63 11.61 -3.97
N ASN A 64 10.26 10.98 -4.97
CA ASN A 64 10.95 11.72 -6.02
C ASN A 64 10.00 12.65 -6.79
N MET A 65 8.77 12.24 -7.04
CA MET A 65 7.77 13.06 -7.74
C MET A 65 7.21 14.20 -6.87
N VAL A 66 6.92 13.93 -5.60
CA VAL A 66 6.37 14.95 -4.69
C VAL A 66 7.36 16.09 -4.49
N TYR A 67 8.65 15.78 -4.40
CA TYR A 67 9.72 16.76 -4.20
C TYR A 67 10.45 17.14 -5.49
N ASP A 68 9.84 16.89 -6.66
CA ASP A 68 10.42 17.23 -7.94
C ASP A 68 10.57 18.77 -8.09
N GLU A 69 11.48 19.20 -8.96
CA GLU A 69 11.76 20.61 -9.25
C GLU A 69 12.13 21.47 -8.01
N GLY A 70 12.61 20.83 -6.93
CA GLY A 70 12.97 21.50 -5.69
C GLY A 70 11.77 21.94 -4.85
N TRP A 71 10.59 21.36 -5.09
CA TRP A 71 9.43 21.58 -4.25
C TRP A 71 9.67 21.08 -2.83
N GLU A 72 9.26 21.85 -1.83
CA GLU A 72 9.38 21.48 -0.42
C GLU A 72 8.09 21.81 0.33
N ALA A 73 7.63 20.88 1.15
CA ALA A 73 6.52 21.15 2.05
C ALA A 73 6.98 21.98 3.24
N LYS A 74 6.28 23.09 3.50
CA LYS A 74 6.42 23.93 4.70
C LYS A 74 5.39 23.58 5.78
N THR A 75 4.34 22.84 5.43
CA THR A 75 3.30 22.41 6.36
C THR A 75 2.80 21.00 6.03
N ILE A 76 2.25 20.31 7.03
CA ILE A 76 1.58 19.00 6.85
C ILE A 76 0.41 19.11 5.87
N ASN A 77 -0.33 20.23 5.86
CA ASN A 77 -1.46 20.41 4.95
C ASN A 77 -1.02 20.44 3.49
N GLN A 78 0.14 21.04 3.19
CA GLN A 78 0.71 20.98 1.84
C GLN A 78 1.03 19.54 1.43
N LEU A 79 1.58 18.71 2.32
CA LEU A 79 1.80 17.29 2.03
C LEU A 79 0.49 16.53 1.81
N ARG A 80 -0.53 16.78 2.65
CA ARG A 80 -1.87 16.16 2.52
C ARG A 80 -2.54 16.47 1.18
N THR A 81 -2.28 17.62 0.59
CA THR A 81 -2.80 17.97 -0.74
C THR A 81 -1.90 17.45 -1.86
N GLN A 82 -0.58 17.59 -1.74
CA GLN A 82 0.37 17.27 -2.80
C GLN A 82 0.47 15.77 -3.07
N VAL A 83 0.47 14.95 -2.02
CA VAL A 83 0.65 13.49 -2.15
C VAL A 83 -0.50 12.86 -2.96
N PRO A 84 -1.78 13.03 -2.62
CA PRO A 84 -2.88 12.49 -3.43
C PRO A 84 -2.89 13.01 -4.87
N GLN A 85 -2.60 14.30 -5.07
CA GLN A 85 -2.53 14.89 -6.42
C GLN A 85 -1.43 14.26 -7.27
N THR A 86 -0.23 14.08 -6.70
CA THR A 86 0.90 13.44 -7.39
C THR A 86 0.57 12.01 -7.76
N ILE A 87 -0.05 11.26 -6.84
CA ILE A 87 -0.45 9.88 -7.10
C ILE A 87 -1.43 9.81 -8.29
N LYS A 88 -2.50 10.63 -8.26
CA LYS A 88 -3.52 10.64 -9.30
C LYS A 88 -2.97 11.02 -10.68
N THR A 89 -2.10 12.02 -10.73
CA THR A 89 -1.67 12.65 -11.98
C THR A 89 -0.41 12.07 -12.59
N GLN A 90 0.47 11.43 -11.81
CA GLN A 90 1.80 11.04 -12.28
C GLN A 90 2.14 9.56 -12.08
N ILE A 91 1.54 8.88 -11.09
CA ILE A 91 1.90 7.50 -10.77
C ILE A 91 1.06 6.50 -11.57
N THR A 92 -0.24 6.75 -11.75
CA THR A 92 -1.14 5.84 -12.49
C THR A 92 -0.59 5.46 -13.87
N ASP A 93 0.09 6.39 -14.55
CA ASP A 93 0.64 6.17 -15.90
C ASP A 93 2.01 5.48 -15.92
N ARG A 94 2.67 5.34 -14.78
CA ARG A 94 4.07 4.86 -14.66
C ARG A 94 4.21 3.50 -13.97
N LEU A 95 3.12 2.93 -13.49
CA LEU A 95 3.16 1.60 -12.89
C LEU A 95 3.28 0.50 -13.96
N PRO A 96 4.02 -0.58 -13.67
CA PRO A 96 4.01 -1.75 -14.54
C PRO A 96 2.57 -2.23 -14.78
N THR A 97 2.26 -2.75 -15.96
CA THR A 97 0.89 -3.19 -16.32
C THR A 97 0.32 -4.25 -15.36
N ALA A 98 1.17 -5.02 -14.68
CA ALA A 98 0.76 -6.03 -13.70
C ALA A 98 0.51 -5.46 -12.28
N THR A 99 0.77 -4.17 -12.08
CA THR A 99 0.72 -3.46 -10.81
C THR A 99 -0.31 -2.34 -10.90
N SER A 100 -1.29 -2.33 -9.99
CA SER A 100 -2.30 -1.29 -9.90
C SER A 100 -2.18 -0.56 -8.57
N LEU A 101 -2.37 0.75 -8.59
CA LEU A 101 -2.46 1.57 -7.39
C LEU A 101 -3.89 2.02 -7.21
N ILE A 102 -4.45 1.76 -6.03
CA ILE A 102 -5.81 2.16 -5.70
C ILE A 102 -5.74 3.12 -4.51
N ILE A 103 -6.39 4.26 -4.67
CA ILE A 103 -6.59 5.25 -3.63
C ILE A 103 -8.06 5.16 -3.19
N PRO A 104 -8.36 4.76 -1.94
CA PRO A 104 -9.73 4.51 -1.49
C PRO A 104 -10.61 5.77 -1.43
N ASP A 105 -10.02 6.95 -1.22
CA ASP A 105 -10.66 8.26 -1.16
C ASP A 105 -9.67 9.36 -1.59
N ASP A 106 -10.16 10.37 -2.29
CA ASP A 106 -9.43 11.56 -2.74
C ASP A 106 -8.72 12.34 -1.61
N ASN A 107 -9.18 12.17 -0.37
CA ASN A 107 -8.60 12.78 0.82
C ASN A 107 -7.76 11.83 1.68
N ASP A 108 -7.67 10.54 1.31
CA ASP A 108 -6.91 9.56 2.07
C ASP A 108 -5.48 9.45 1.54
N THR A 109 -4.50 9.54 2.45
CA THR A 109 -3.08 9.32 2.15
C THR A 109 -2.72 7.84 2.01
N ASN A 110 -3.65 6.94 2.33
CA ASN A 110 -3.45 5.50 2.25
C ASN A 110 -3.53 5.03 0.79
N ALA A 111 -2.38 4.90 0.16
CA ALA A 111 -2.24 4.31 -1.15
C ALA A 111 -2.02 2.80 -1.02
N THR A 112 -2.78 1.99 -1.77
CA THR A 112 -2.65 0.54 -1.75
C THR A 112 -2.10 0.05 -3.08
N LEU A 113 -0.94 -0.62 -3.02
CA LEU A 113 -0.35 -1.25 -4.19
C LEU A 113 -0.87 -2.67 -4.33
N VAL A 114 -1.29 -3.01 -5.53
CA VAL A 114 -1.90 -4.29 -5.87
C VAL A 114 -1.09 -4.92 -6.99
N GLU A 115 -0.69 -6.18 -6.81
CA GLU A 115 0.00 -6.94 -7.85
C GLU A 115 -0.72 -8.26 -8.14
N GLN A 116 -0.83 -8.60 -9.42
CA GLN A 116 -1.38 -9.88 -9.85
C GLN A 116 -0.28 -10.93 -10.00
N HIS A 117 -0.41 -12.02 -9.26
CA HIS A 117 0.50 -13.16 -9.25
C HIS A 117 -0.27 -14.43 -9.60
N GLY A 118 -0.44 -14.68 -10.90
CA GLY A 118 -1.19 -15.84 -11.40
C GLY A 118 -2.66 -15.81 -10.96
N SER A 119 -3.05 -16.69 -10.04
CA SER A 119 -4.42 -16.77 -9.51
C SER A 119 -4.68 -15.88 -8.29
N TYR A 120 -3.65 -15.24 -7.75
CA TYR A 120 -3.73 -14.45 -6.52
C TYR A 120 -3.36 -12.99 -6.76
N THR A 121 -3.89 -12.12 -5.91
CA THR A 121 -3.66 -10.69 -5.87
C THR A 121 -2.94 -10.36 -4.56
N ALA A 122 -1.68 -9.93 -4.64
CA ALA A 122 -0.97 -9.43 -3.48
C ALA A 122 -1.36 -7.98 -3.23
N ILE A 123 -1.73 -7.66 -1.99
CA ILE A 123 -2.06 -6.29 -1.58
C ILE A 123 -1.03 -5.83 -0.56
N TYR A 124 -0.38 -4.71 -0.87
CA TYR A 124 0.57 -4.04 -0.01
C TYR A 124 -0.04 -2.72 0.46
N GLY A 125 -0.20 -2.60 1.78
CA GLY A 125 -0.72 -1.40 2.41
C GLY A 125 0.10 -1.05 3.65
N ARG A 126 0.09 0.23 4.02
CA ARG A 126 0.55 0.70 5.33
C ARG A 126 -0.66 1.32 6.02
N ILE A 127 -1.02 0.78 7.18
CA ILE A 127 -2.05 1.35 8.05
C ILE A 127 -1.32 2.28 9.02
N TRP A 128 -1.60 3.59 8.94
CA TRP A 128 -1.12 4.60 9.90
C TRP A 128 -2.15 4.83 11.00
#